data_AF-A0A949PMW7-F1
#
_entry.id   AF-A0A949PMW7-F1
#
_cell.length_a   1.000
_cell.length_b   1.000
_cell.length_c   1.000
_cell.angle_alpha   90.00
_cell.angle_beta   90.00
_cell.angle_gamma   90.00
#
_symmetry.space_group_name_H-M   'P 1'
#
loop_
_entity.id
_entity.type
_entity.pdbx_description
1 polymer ?
#
loop_
_entity_poly.entity_id
_entity_poly.type
_entity_poly.pdbx_seq_one_letter_code
_entity_poly.pdbx_strand_id
1 'polypeptide(L)'
;MILGAIRKVGTGTLTLSGDHNSFTGGTTISAGVLQIGNGGATGSLPGNVVTNGALSFNRNNTMTFTGTISGSGEVRQVGTGTTVLTGINTYPGGTKISGGTLTIENAAALGTGDVTIENGHQLIYGARWRGCITR
;
A
#
# COMPACT_ATOMS: atom_id res chain seq x y z
N MET A 1 -5.34 15.78 -22.54
CA MET A 1 -5.10 15.76 -21.08
C MET A 1 -3.87 14.89 -20.85
N ILE A 2 -2.74 15.46 -20.41
CA ILE A 2 -1.54 14.67 -20.08
C ILE A 2 -1.75 14.16 -18.65
N LEU A 3 -1.80 12.84 -18.47
CA LEU A 3 -1.88 12.23 -17.14
C LEU A 3 -0.48 12.37 -16.50
N GLY A 4 -0.40 13.03 -15.34
CA GLY A 4 0.88 13.16 -14.63
C GLY A 4 1.33 11.80 -14.08
N ALA A 5 2.62 11.49 -14.17
CA ALA A 5 3.21 10.29 -13.56
C ALA A 5 4.19 10.68 -12.46
N ILE A 6 4.28 9.88 -11.40
CA ILE A 6 5.26 10.06 -10.33
C ILE A 6 6.43 9.11 -10.58
N ARG A 7 7.66 9.65 -10.55
CA ARG A 7 8.88 8.84 -10.66
C ARG A 7 9.80 9.14 -9.49
N LYS A 8 9.87 8.21 -8.54
CA LYS A 8 10.75 8.29 -7.38
C LYS A 8 12.10 7.65 -7.70
N VAL A 9 13.16 8.47 -7.65
CA VAL A 9 14.56 8.07 -7.82
C VAL A 9 15.38 8.27 -6.55
N GLY A 10 16.58 7.67 -6.51
CA GLY A 10 17.50 7.77 -5.38
C GLY A 10 17.08 6.95 -4.16
N THR A 11 17.98 6.77 -3.21
CA THR A 11 17.80 5.88 -2.05
C THR A 11 16.98 6.50 -0.90
N GLY A 12 16.75 7.81 -0.93
CA GLY A 12 15.99 8.52 0.12
C GLY A 12 14.49 8.25 0.11
N THR A 13 13.78 8.94 0.99
CA THR A 13 12.30 8.88 1.10
C THR A 13 11.67 10.09 0.41
N LEU A 14 10.67 9.84 -0.44
CA LEU A 14 9.73 10.87 -0.89
C LEU A 14 8.41 10.66 -0.17
N THR A 15 7.91 11.69 0.50
CA THR A 15 6.65 11.64 1.24
C THR A 15 5.58 12.42 0.51
N LEU A 16 4.46 11.76 0.19
CA LEU A 16 3.25 12.37 -0.35
C LEU A 16 2.26 12.63 0.79
N SER A 17 2.37 13.79 1.42
CA SER A 17 1.52 14.19 2.55
C SER A 17 0.18 14.80 2.13
N GLY A 18 0.07 15.31 0.91
CA GLY A 18 -1.18 15.84 0.32
C GLY A 18 -1.95 14.80 -0.49
N ASP A 19 -3.17 15.17 -0.88
CA ASP A 19 -4.00 14.35 -1.77
C ASP A 19 -3.66 14.69 -3.24
N HIS A 20 -3.15 13.69 -3.96
CA HIS A 20 -2.55 13.82 -5.29
C HIS A 20 -3.36 13.08 -6.36
N ASN A 21 -4.64 13.43 -6.49
CA ASN A 21 -5.59 12.71 -7.38
C ASN A 21 -5.37 12.97 -8.89
N SER A 22 -4.49 13.89 -9.27
CA SER A 22 -4.21 14.25 -10.67
C SER A 22 -3.11 13.40 -11.34
N PHE A 23 -2.34 12.61 -10.58
CA PHE A 23 -1.24 11.80 -11.10
C PHE A 23 -1.70 10.40 -11.53
N THR A 24 -2.59 10.36 -12.51
CA THR A 24 -3.21 9.12 -12.99
C THR A 24 -2.36 8.34 -14.00
N GLY A 25 -1.19 8.86 -14.38
CA GLY A 25 -0.24 8.21 -15.29
C GLY A 25 0.54 7.05 -14.66
N GLY A 26 0.24 6.71 -13.40
CA GLY A 26 0.92 5.67 -12.63
C GLY A 26 2.17 6.18 -11.92
N THR A 27 2.79 5.29 -11.17
CA THR A 27 3.93 5.61 -10.31
C THR A 27 5.04 4.58 -10.48
N THR A 28 6.28 5.04 -10.58
CA THR A 28 7.47 4.17 -10.57
C THR A 28 8.40 4.59 -9.45
N ILE A 29 8.77 3.63 -8.59
CA ILE A 29 9.77 3.79 -7.53
C ILE A 29 11.00 3.01 -7.98
N SER A 30 12.01 3.70 -8.48
CA SER A 30 13.25 3.07 -8.95
C SER A 30 14.16 2.64 -7.79
N ALA A 31 14.12 3.36 -6.67
CA ALA A 31 14.89 3.09 -5.46
C ALA A 31 14.33 3.86 -4.25
N GLY A 32 14.79 3.48 -3.05
CA GLY A 32 14.42 4.14 -1.79
C GLY A 32 12.96 3.91 -1.41
N VAL A 33 12.35 4.91 -0.77
CA VAL A 33 10.97 4.80 -0.26
C VAL A 33 10.08 5.85 -0.90
N LEU A 34 8.89 5.46 -1.32
CA LEU A 34 7.75 6.38 -1.51
C LEU A 34 6.78 6.16 -0.35
N GLN A 35 6.57 7.17 0.47
CA GLN A 35 5.65 7.13 1.60
C GLN A 35 4.37 7.90 1.29
N ILE A 36 3.22 7.28 1.53
CA ILE A 36 1.91 7.89 1.43
C ILE A 36 1.46 8.31 2.82
N GLY A 37 1.24 9.61 3.00
CA GLY A 37 0.96 10.20 4.31
C GLY A 37 2.20 10.37 5.19
N ASN A 38 1.99 11.05 6.32
CA ASN A 38 3.02 11.29 7.34
C ASN A 38 2.44 11.12 8.76
N GLY A 39 1.68 10.04 8.98
CA GLY A 39 0.98 9.75 10.23
C GLY A 39 -0.33 10.53 10.42
N GLY A 40 -0.73 11.33 9.42
CA GLY A 40 -2.00 12.06 9.38
C GLY A 40 -3.08 11.35 8.57
N ALA A 41 -4.20 12.06 8.36
CA ALA A 41 -5.34 11.56 7.59
C ALA A 41 -5.25 11.86 6.09
N THR A 42 -4.19 12.53 5.63
CA THR A 42 -3.99 12.95 4.24
C THR A 42 -2.88 12.17 3.57
N GLY A 43 -2.85 12.19 2.24
CA GLY A 43 -1.92 11.41 1.45
C GLY A 43 -2.69 10.49 0.52
N SER A 44 -2.59 10.73 -0.79
CA SER A 44 -3.16 9.83 -1.78
C SER A 44 -2.17 9.55 -2.92
N LEU A 45 -2.36 8.39 -3.54
CA LEU A 45 -1.65 7.96 -4.72
C LEU A 45 -2.64 7.19 -5.62
N PRO A 46 -3.12 7.78 -6.72
CA PRO A 46 -3.94 7.08 -7.68
C PRO A 46 -3.08 6.23 -8.64
N GLY A 47 -3.72 5.22 -9.24
CA GLY A 47 -3.13 4.43 -10.31
C GLY A 47 -2.19 3.32 -9.84
N ASN A 48 -1.65 2.60 -10.83
CA ASN A 48 -0.75 1.47 -10.60
C ASN A 48 0.65 1.93 -10.16
N VAL A 49 1.32 1.08 -9.38
CA VAL A 49 2.66 1.32 -8.87
C VAL A 49 3.61 0.21 -9.32
N VAL A 50 4.74 0.60 -9.87
CA VAL A 50 5.92 -0.27 -10.02
C VAL A 50 6.91 0.10 -8.92
N THR A 51 7.12 -0.77 -7.94
CA THR A 51 8.06 -0.57 -6.84
C THR A 51 9.28 -1.48 -6.98
N ASN A 52 10.47 -0.89 -7.05
CA ASN A 52 11.77 -1.58 -6.94
C ASN A 52 12.52 -1.16 -5.66
N GLY A 53 11.85 -0.43 -4.78
CA GLY A 53 12.30 -0.07 -3.44
C GLY A 53 11.22 -0.44 -2.43
N ALA A 54 10.69 0.53 -1.69
CA ALA A 54 9.54 0.32 -0.82
C ALA A 54 8.42 1.32 -1.10
N LEU A 55 7.18 0.82 -1.16
CA LEU A 55 5.97 1.63 -1.06
C LEU A 55 5.45 1.55 0.38
N SER A 56 5.42 2.68 1.08
CA SER A 56 5.05 2.75 2.49
C SER A 56 3.74 3.50 2.70
N PHE A 57 2.81 2.94 3.47
CA PHE A 57 1.55 3.57 3.85
C PHE A 57 1.61 4.02 5.29
N ASN A 58 1.64 5.35 5.50
CA ASN A 58 1.74 6.01 6.80
C ASN A 58 0.57 6.98 7.02
N ARG A 59 -0.64 6.43 7.16
CA ARG A 59 -1.86 7.18 7.50
C ARG A 59 -2.46 6.69 8.82
N ASN A 60 -3.22 7.55 9.50
CA ASN A 60 -3.90 7.23 10.75
C ASN A 60 -5.38 6.87 10.59
N ASN A 61 -5.92 6.95 9.38
CA ASN A 61 -7.30 6.64 9.04
C ASN A 61 -7.36 5.49 8.03
N THR A 62 -8.57 5.14 7.59
CA THR A 62 -8.76 4.14 6.54
C THR A 62 -8.45 4.73 5.17
N MET A 63 -7.60 4.06 4.40
CA MET A 63 -7.32 4.35 2.99
C MET A 63 -7.50 3.09 2.15
N THR A 64 -8.29 3.19 1.09
CA THR A 64 -8.37 2.14 0.07
C THR A 64 -7.41 2.46 -1.06
N PHE A 65 -6.52 1.51 -1.38
CA PHE A 65 -5.62 1.59 -2.52
C PHE A 65 -6.05 0.55 -3.57
N THR A 66 -6.56 1.06 -4.69
CA THR A 66 -7.16 0.26 -5.77
C THR A 66 -6.19 -0.08 -6.90
N GLY A 67 -5.01 0.54 -6.92
CA GLY A 67 -3.98 0.27 -7.91
C GLY A 67 -3.38 -1.12 -7.73
N THR A 68 -2.86 -1.65 -8.83
CA THR A 68 -1.96 -2.82 -8.77
C THR A 68 -0.55 -2.39 -8.41
N ILE A 69 0.15 -3.23 -7.66
CA ILE A 69 1.53 -3.03 -7.23
C ILE A 69 2.37 -4.17 -7.82
N SER A 70 3.43 -3.79 -8.51
CA SER A 70 4.37 -4.70 -9.20
C SER A 70 5.81 -4.24 -9.01
N GLY A 71 6.78 -4.89 -9.65
CA GLY A 71 8.21 -4.59 -9.50
C GLY A 71 8.89 -5.46 -8.44
N SER A 72 10.19 -5.28 -8.21
CA SER A 72 10.99 -6.17 -7.35
C SER A 72 10.98 -5.80 -5.85
N GLY A 73 10.32 -4.71 -5.50
CA GLY A 73 10.35 -4.11 -4.16
C GLY A 73 9.32 -4.69 -3.19
N GLU A 74 9.15 -3.98 -2.07
CA GLU A 74 8.26 -4.38 -0.98
C GLU A 74 7.14 -3.35 -0.73
N VAL A 75 6.12 -3.79 0.00
CA VAL A 75 5.06 -2.93 0.55
C VAL A 75 5.18 -2.88 2.06
N ARG A 76 5.01 -1.68 2.64
CA ARG A 76 5.08 -1.45 4.08
C ARG A 76 3.81 -0.79 4.59
N GLN A 77 3.15 -1.38 5.58
CA GLN A 77 2.13 -0.72 6.40
C GLN A 77 2.81 -0.22 7.67
N VAL A 78 2.92 1.11 7.83
CA VAL A 78 3.61 1.73 8.98
C VAL A 78 2.73 2.68 9.78
N GLY A 79 1.63 3.16 9.19
CA GLY A 79 0.67 4.03 9.84
C GLY A 79 -0.20 3.29 10.85
N THR A 80 -0.73 4.01 11.84
CA THR A 80 -1.65 3.47 12.86
C THR A 80 -3.05 3.16 12.33
N GLY A 81 -3.38 3.65 11.13
CA GLY A 81 -4.67 3.46 10.47
C GLY A 81 -4.80 2.11 9.75
N THR A 82 -5.75 2.05 8.82
CA THR A 82 -6.03 0.86 8.01
C THR A 82 -5.77 1.13 6.54
N THR A 83 -4.93 0.32 5.91
CA THR A 83 -4.82 0.31 4.43
C THR A 83 -5.61 -0.88 3.89
N VAL A 84 -6.46 -0.65 2.90
CA VAL A 84 -7.23 -1.69 2.21
C VAL A 84 -6.64 -1.87 0.81
N LEU A 85 -6.04 -3.02 0.54
CA LEU A 85 -5.53 -3.39 -0.78
C LEU A 85 -6.57 -4.21 -1.53
N THR A 86 -6.98 -3.71 -2.69
CA THR A 86 -7.98 -4.38 -3.55
C THR A 86 -7.39 -4.87 -4.86
N GLY A 87 -6.24 -4.33 -5.28
CA GLY A 87 -5.53 -4.75 -6.47
C GLY A 87 -4.96 -6.17 -6.38
N ILE A 88 -4.72 -6.78 -7.54
CA ILE A 88 -3.94 -8.02 -7.69
C ILE A 88 -2.48 -7.60 -7.85
N ASN A 89 -1.63 -8.00 -6.92
CA ASN A 89 -0.26 -7.54 -6.82
C ASN A 89 0.73 -8.65 -7.16
N THR A 90 1.89 -8.28 -7.69
CA THR A 90 2.90 -9.24 -8.20
C THR A 90 4.32 -8.97 -7.70
N TYR A 91 4.48 -8.07 -6.72
CA TYR A 91 5.80 -7.79 -6.15
C TYR A 91 6.31 -8.97 -5.31
N PRO A 92 7.57 -9.40 -5.48
CA PRO A 92 8.16 -10.52 -4.74
C PRO A 92 8.90 -10.07 -3.47
N GLY A 93 9.16 -8.77 -3.26
CA GLY A 93 9.92 -8.28 -2.11
C GLY A 93 9.19 -8.37 -0.77
N GLY A 94 7.91 -8.80 -0.79
CA GLY A 94 7.13 -9.08 0.40
C GLY A 94 6.34 -7.88 0.96
N THR A 95 5.57 -8.17 1.99
CA THR A 95 4.74 -7.19 2.71
C THR A 95 5.15 -7.13 4.18
N LYS A 96 5.52 -5.96 4.66
CA LYS A 96 5.84 -5.73 6.07
C LYS A 96 4.75 -4.89 6.76
N ILE A 97 4.25 -5.37 7.89
CA ILE A 97 3.25 -4.67 8.70
C ILE A 97 3.90 -4.34 10.05
N SER A 98 4.25 -3.07 10.23
CA SER A 98 4.85 -2.51 11.45
C SER A 98 3.99 -1.39 12.06
N GLY A 99 2.73 -1.29 11.63
CA GLY A 99 1.77 -0.30 12.10
C GLY A 99 0.33 -0.71 11.76
N GLY A 100 -0.60 -0.36 12.64
CA GLY A 100 -2.04 -0.44 12.37
C GLY A 100 -2.52 -1.77 11.78
N THR A 101 -3.33 -1.66 10.73
CA THR A 101 -4.00 -2.80 10.08
C THR A 101 -3.81 -2.76 8.57
N LEU A 102 -3.41 -3.88 7.97
CA LEU A 102 -3.54 -4.11 6.53
C LEU A 102 -4.76 -4.99 6.28
N THR A 103 -5.67 -4.56 5.43
CA THR A 103 -6.81 -5.36 4.97
C THR A 103 -6.63 -5.70 3.51
N ILE A 104 -6.92 -6.95 3.15
CA ILE A 104 -6.88 -7.44 1.77
C ILE A 104 -8.25 -7.93 1.33
N GLU A 105 -8.69 -7.58 0.13
CA GLU A 105 -9.99 -8.06 -0.39
C GLU A 105 -9.86 -9.36 -1.21
N ASN A 106 -8.65 -9.69 -1.62
CA ASN A 106 -8.31 -10.92 -2.32
C ASN A 106 -6.92 -11.40 -1.86
N ALA A 107 -6.66 -12.71 -1.96
CA ALA A 107 -5.39 -13.27 -1.50
C ALA A 107 -4.18 -12.76 -2.30
N ALA A 108 -4.38 -12.43 -3.59
CA ALA A 108 -3.32 -11.93 -4.46
C ALA A 108 -2.95 -10.45 -4.18
N ALA A 109 -3.61 -9.78 -3.24
CA ALA A 109 -3.27 -8.41 -2.85
C ALA A 109 -1.94 -8.31 -2.06
N LEU A 110 -1.37 -9.42 -1.58
CA LEU A 110 -0.12 -9.43 -0.81
C LEU A 110 1.15 -9.56 -1.67
N GLY A 111 0.99 -9.67 -2.99
CA GLY A 111 2.11 -10.01 -3.87
C GLY A 111 2.48 -11.49 -3.78
N THR A 112 3.71 -11.81 -4.17
CA THR A 112 4.24 -13.19 -4.19
C THR A 112 5.35 -13.43 -3.16
N GLY A 113 5.75 -12.39 -2.42
CA GLY A 113 6.75 -12.48 -1.37
C GLY A 113 6.17 -12.80 0.02
N ASP A 114 7.07 -12.94 0.99
CA ASP A 114 6.69 -13.21 2.38
C ASP A 114 5.92 -12.06 3.01
N VAL A 115 5.08 -12.39 4.00
CA VAL A 115 4.40 -11.41 4.85
C VAL A 115 4.98 -11.45 6.25
N THR A 116 5.48 -10.30 6.71
CA THR A 116 5.98 -10.12 8.09
C THR A 116 5.05 -9.18 8.85
N ILE A 117 4.59 -9.63 10.02
CA ILE A 117 3.74 -8.84 10.92
C ILE A 117 4.49 -8.67 12.24
N GLU A 118 4.82 -7.42 12.59
CA GLU A 118 5.40 -7.11 13.91
C GLU A 118 4.33 -7.16 15.01
N ASN A 119 4.78 -7.23 16.27
CA ASN A 119 3.89 -7.41 17.42
C ASN A 119 2.85 -6.28 17.53
N GLY A 120 1.57 -6.62 17.69
CA GLY A 120 0.50 -5.66 17.93
C GLY A 120 -0.18 -5.13 16.66
N HIS A 121 0.18 -5.64 15.48
CA HIS A 121 -0.44 -5.25 14.21
C HIS A 121 -1.28 -6.37 13.59
N GLN A 122 -2.07 -6.01 12.57
CA GLN A 122 -3.06 -6.92 12.01
C GLN A 122 -2.98 -7.00 10.49
N LEU A 123 -3.10 -8.23 9.99
CA LEU A 123 -3.51 -8.52 8.62
C LEU A 123 -4.94 -9.07 8.68
N ILE A 124 -5.87 -8.47 7.94
CA ILE A 124 -7.27 -8.88 7.87
C ILE A 124 -7.62 -9.28 6.44
N TYR A 125 -8.24 -10.45 6.27
CA TYR A 125 -8.88 -10.82 5.02
C TYR A 125 -10.32 -10.29 5.01
N GLY A 126 -10.63 -9.40 4.08
CA GLY A 126 -11.85 -8.58 4.00
C GLY A 126 -13.12 -9.32 3.54
N ALA A 127 -13.08 -10.63 3.30
CA ALA A 127 -14.31 -11.41 3.17
C ALA A 127 -14.95 -11.56 4.55
N ARG A 128 -15.79 -10.59 4.93
CA ARG A 128 -16.68 -10.72 6.09
C ARG A 128 -17.56 -11.96 5.88
N TRP A 129 -17.24 -13.05 6.58
CA TRP A 129 -18.17 -14.18 6.74
C TRP A 129 -19.42 -13.66 7.47
N ARG A 130 -20.45 -13.31 6.71
CA ARG A 130 -21.80 -13.05 7.23
C ARG A 130 -22.61 -14.35 7.34
N GLY A 131 -21.97 -15.40 7.87
CA GLY A 131 -22.65 -16.65 8.21
C GLY A 131 -22.88 -16.68 9.72
N CYS A 132 -24.04 -16.22 10.18
CA CYS A 132 -24.54 -16.67 11.47
C CYS A 132 -24.69 -18.20 11.36
N ILE A 133 -23.91 -18.96 12.14
CA ILE A 133 -24.23 -20.38 12.36
C ILE A 133 -25.48 -20.35 13.24
N THR A 134 -26.65 -20.41 12.63
CA THR A 134 -27.87 -20.80 13.34
C THR A 134 -27.66 -22.22 13.82
N ARG A 135 -27.53 -22.38 15.14
CA ARG A 135 -27.70 -23.68 15.80
C ARG A 135 -29.15 -24.13 15.68
#